data_AF-A0AAV3YW41-F1
#
_entry.id   AF-A0AAV3YW41-F1
#
_cell.length_a   1.000
_cell.length_b   1.000
_cell.length_c   1.000
_cell.angle_alpha   90.00
_cell.angle_beta   90.00
_cell.angle_gamma   90.00
#
_symmetry.space_group_name_H-M   'P 1'
#
loop_
_entity.id
_entity.type
_entity.pdbx_description
1 polymer ?
#
loop_
_entity_poly.entity_id
_entity_poly.type
_entity_poly.pdbx_seq_one_letter_code
_entity_poly.pdbx_strand_id
1 'polypeptide(L)'
;MARGSITTNTHRKDLLDGCDDWLVSADLPEWERHPDVIRKTTLKPDIVIHSASTQQIIMVELTVPYESRMEEAHAIKEGKYLDLTKELKKDGYEAK
;
A
#
# COMPACT_ATOMS: atom_id res chain seq x y z
N MET A 1 21.84 -36.20 29.26
CA MET A 1 22.75 -35.27 28.57
C MET A 1 22.07 -34.78 27.30
N ALA A 2 22.08 -33.44 27.11
CA ALA A 2 21.84 -32.57 25.93
C ALA A 2 21.11 -33.15 24.68
N ARG A 3 20.19 -32.46 23.98
CA ARG A 3 20.08 -31.03 23.57
C ARG A 3 18.58 -30.76 23.34
N GLY A 4 17.97 -29.63 23.69
CA GLY A 4 18.26 -28.29 23.19
C GLY A 4 17.31 -27.95 22.03
N SER A 5 16.28 -27.15 22.33
CA SER A 5 15.22 -26.52 21.51
C SER A 5 15.37 -26.46 19.98
N ILE A 6 14.28 -26.73 19.24
CA ILE A 6 14.01 -26.12 17.93
C ILE A 6 12.87 -25.11 18.13
N THR A 7 13.21 -23.87 18.42
CA THR A 7 12.31 -22.73 18.25
C THR A 7 12.27 -22.40 16.76
N THR A 8 11.19 -22.76 16.08
CA THR A 8 10.91 -22.24 14.74
C THR A 8 10.62 -20.75 14.86
N ASN A 9 11.64 -19.92 14.58
CA ASN A 9 11.47 -18.48 14.50
C ASN A 9 10.74 -18.17 13.18
N THR A 10 9.40 -18.27 13.18
CA THR A 10 8.57 -17.84 12.06
C THR A 10 8.67 -16.31 12.03
N HIS A 11 9.63 -15.78 11.26
CA HIS A 11 9.69 -14.36 10.98
C HIS A 11 8.33 -13.94 10.41
N ARG A 12 7.62 -13.06 11.14
CA ARG A 12 6.44 -12.42 10.58
C ARG A 12 6.92 -11.61 9.40
N LYS A 13 6.24 -11.78 8.26
CA LYS A 13 6.51 -10.99 7.07
C LYS A 13 5.96 -9.59 7.32
N ASP A 14 6.83 -8.60 7.36
CA ASP A 14 6.47 -7.19 7.49
C ASP A 14 5.93 -6.65 6.16
N LEU A 15 5.22 -5.52 6.20
CA LEU A 15 4.52 -4.99 5.03
C LEU A 15 5.45 -4.68 3.85
N LEU A 16 6.67 -4.23 4.15
CA LEU A 16 7.69 -3.82 3.18
C LEU A 16 8.71 -4.93 2.88
N ASP A 17 8.47 -6.15 3.34
CA ASP A 17 9.36 -7.27 3.03
C ASP A 17 9.33 -7.63 1.55
N GLY A 18 10.50 -7.89 0.97
CA GLY A 18 10.64 -8.48 -0.37
C GLY A 18 11.34 -7.60 -1.41
N CYS A 19 11.66 -6.34 -1.10
CA CYS A 19 12.51 -5.49 -1.93
C CYS A 19 13.15 -4.36 -1.12
N ASP A 20 14.22 -3.77 -1.68
CA ASP A 20 15.02 -2.72 -1.03
C ASP A 20 14.92 -1.37 -1.76
N ASP A 21 14.17 -1.30 -2.86
CA ASP A 21 14.02 -0.12 -3.74
C ASP A 21 12.70 0.63 -3.50
N TRP A 22 12.18 0.60 -2.27
CA TRP A 22 10.96 1.30 -1.92
C TRP A 22 11.12 2.82 -2.09
N LEU A 23 10.21 3.41 -2.86
CA LEU A 23 10.07 4.85 -3.04
C LEU A 23 8.72 5.32 -2.48
N VAL A 24 8.73 6.52 -1.89
CA VAL A 24 7.55 7.14 -1.30
C VAL A 24 7.23 8.44 -2.03
N SER A 25 5.98 8.59 -2.42
CA SER A 25 5.43 9.80 -3.05
C SER A 25 4.17 10.24 -2.30
N ALA A 26 3.88 11.53 -2.31
CA ALA A 26 2.71 12.09 -1.63
C ALA A 26 1.99 13.08 -2.54
N ASP A 27 0.70 13.31 -2.30
CA ASP A 27 -0.03 14.41 -2.91
C ASP A 27 0.33 15.76 -2.28
N LEU A 28 1.59 16.15 -2.44
CA LEU A 28 2.13 17.42 -2.01
C LEU A 28 2.98 18.02 -3.13
N PRO A 29 2.87 19.34 -3.42
CA PRO A 29 3.61 19.97 -4.52
C PRO A 29 5.14 19.80 -4.44
N GLU A 30 5.68 19.69 -3.23
CA GLU A 30 7.11 19.60 -2.95
C GLU A 30 7.65 18.16 -3.00
N TRP A 31 6.77 17.16 -3.11
CA TRP A 31 7.13 15.75 -3.09
C TRP A 31 7.27 15.17 -4.50
N GLU A 32 7.90 13.99 -4.57
CA GLU A 32 7.94 13.22 -5.81
C GLU A 32 6.54 12.89 -6.29
N ARG A 33 6.36 12.95 -7.61
CA ARG A 33 5.09 12.56 -8.25
C ARG A 33 4.87 11.06 -8.08
N HIS A 34 3.61 10.68 -7.92
CA HIS A 34 3.21 9.27 -7.91
C HIS A 34 3.71 8.50 -9.14
N PRO A 35 3.89 7.18 -9.03
CA PRO A 35 4.24 6.35 -10.16
C PRO A 35 3.22 6.48 -11.30
N ASP A 36 3.68 6.33 -12.54
CA ASP A 36 2.88 6.56 -13.74
C ASP A 36 1.59 5.75 -13.78
N VAL A 37 1.60 4.53 -13.23
CA VAL A 37 0.43 3.66 -13.17
C VAL A 37 -0.69 4.27 -12.32
N ILE A 38 -0.38 4.96 -11.23
CA ILE A 38 -1.36 5.67 -10.40
C ILE A 38 -1.78 6.98 -11.08
N ARG A 39 -0.83 7.72 -11.66
CA ARG A 39 -1.11 9.00 -12.34
C ARG A 39 -2.04 8.90 -13.53
N LYS A 40 -2.11 7.74 -14.18
CA LYS A 40 -3.03 7.48 -15.30
C LYS A 40 -4.48 7.28 -14.85
N THR A 41 -4.69 7.04 -13.56
CA THR A 41 -6.01 6.90 -12.96
C THR A 41 -6.59 8.28 -12.64
N THR A 42 -7.89 8.34 -12.39
CA THR A 42 -8.54 9.55 -11.84
C THR A 42 -8.43 9.66 -10.33
N LEU A 43 -7.80 8.67 -9.66
CA LEU A 43 -7.62 8.63 -8.22
C LEU A 43 -6.24 9.16 -7.84
N LYS A 44 -6.17 9.73 -6.63
CA LYS A 44 -4.96 10.36 -6.11
C LYS A 44 -4.86 10.10 -4.61
N PRO A 45 -4.27 8.95 -4.22
CA PRO A 45 -4.01 8.65 -2.82
C PRO A 45 -3.14 9.74 -2.18
N ASP A 46 -3.32 9.99 -0.89
CA ASP A 46 -2.47 10.96 -0.18
C ASP A 46 -0.99 10.55 -0.19
N ILE A 47 -0.73 9.24 -0.07
CA ILE A 47 0.64 8.67 -0.10
C ILE A 47 0.63 7.38 -0.92
N VAL A 48 1.68 7.19 -1.74
CA VAL A 48 1.96 5.94 -2.45
C VAL A 48 3.38 5.49 -2.14
N ILE A 49 3.49 4.27 -1.61
CA ILE A 49 4.76 3.57 -1.40
C ILE A 49 4.85 2.48 -2.47
N HIS A 50 5.94 2.43 -3.23
CA HIS A 50 6.04 1.49 -4.35
C HIS A 50 7.46 1.01 -4.58
N SER A 51 7.58 -0.17 -5.20
CA SER A 51 8.82 -0.74 -5.72
C SER A 51 8.66 -0.98 -7.21
N ALA A 52 9.55 -0.39 -8.01
CA ALA A 52 9.53 -0.58 -9.46
C ALA A 52 10.05 -1.99 -9.83
N SER A 53 11.05 -2.49 -9.10
CA SER A 53 11.67 -3.79 -9.40
C SER A 53 10.73 -4.98 -9.14
N THR A 54 9.88 -4.88 -8.10
CA THR A 54 8.94 -5.95 -7.72
C THR A 54 7.48 -5.65 -8.05
N GLN A 55 7.21 -4.52 -8.70
CA GLN A 55 5.87 -4.08 -9.07
C GLN A 55 4.89 -4.04 -7.88
N GLN A 56 5.39 -3.72 -6.68
CA GLN A 56 4.58 -3.60 -5.47
C GLN A 56 4.10 -2.16 -5.30
N ILE A 57 2.84 -1.99 -4.90
CA ILE A 57 2.21 -0.68 -4.66
C ILE A 57 1.38 -0.76 -3.37
N ILE A 58 1.57 0.23 -2.50
CA ILE A 58 0.78 0.43 -1.29
C ILE A 58 0.18 1.84 -1.36
N MET A 59 -1.14 1.92 -1.32
CA MET A 59 -1.87 3.20 -1.33
C MET A 59 -2.36 3.53 0.07
N VAL A 60 -2.03 4.73 0.54
CA VAL A 60 -2.45 5.20 1.86
C VAL A 60 -3.31 6.44 1.69
N GLU A 61 -4.49 6.39 2.28
CA GLU A 61 -5.51 7.43 2.24
C GLU A 61 -5.77 7.93 3.67
N LEU A 62 -5.54 9.22 3.88
CA LEU A 62 -5.78 9.90 5.14
C LEU A 62 -7.23 10.41 5.17
N THR A 63 -7.88 10.27 6.31
CA THR A 63 -9.27 10.73 6.47
C THR A 63 -9.45 11.30 7.86
N VAL A 64 -10.07 12.48 7.95
CA VAL A 64 -10.51 13.08 9.22
C VAL A 64 -12.04 13.09 9.24
N PRO A 65 -12.69 11.95 9.53
CA PRO A 65 -14.13 11.89 9.65
C PRO A 65 -14.60 12.54 10.96
N TYR A 66 -15.86 12.98 10.98
CA TYR A 66 -16.56 13.22 12.24
C TYR A 66 -16.80 11.86 12.92
N GLU A 67 -16.64 11.76 14.26
CA GLU A 67 -16.61 10.48 14.99
C GLU A 67 -17.79 9.55 14.65
N SER A 68 -19.00 10.09 14.51
CA SER A 68 -20.19 9.29 14.19
C SER A 68 -20.23 8.73 12.76
N ARG A 69 -19.29 9.12 11.90
CA ARG A 69 -19.23 8.74 10.47
C ARG A 69 -17.92 8.05 10.09
N MET A 70 -17.14 7.59 11.07
CA MET A 70 -15.86 6.92 10.81
C MET A 70 -16.02 5.70 9.90
N GLU A 71 -16.96 4.81 10.22
CA GLU A 71 -17.18 3.57 9.47
C GLU A 71 -17.69 3.84 8.04
N GLU A 72 -18.65 4.76 7.88
CA GLU A 72 -19.18 5.14 6.56
C GLU A 72 -18.09 5.77 5.68
N ALA A 73 -17.28 6.68 6.24
CA ALA A 73 -16.19 7.31 5.50
C ALA A 73 -15.11 6.29 5.10
N HIS A 74 -14.83 5.32 5.97
CA HIS A 74 -13.90 4.23 5.67
C HIS A 74 -14.43 3.35 4.53
N ALA A 75 -15.67 2.86 4.61
CA ALA A 75 -16.26 1.99 3.59
C ALA A 75 -16.35 2.64 2.21
N ILE A 76 -16.68 3.94 2.15
CA ILE A 76 -16.70 4.70 0.89
C ILE A 76 -15.31 4.78 0.26
N LYS A 77 -14.26 5.01 1.06
CA LYS A 77 -12.88 5.12 0.58
C LYS A 77 -12.32 3.75 0.19
N GLU A 78 -12.55 2.73 1.01
CA GLU A 78 -12.15 1.35 0.72
C GLU A 78 -12.76 0.86 -0.60
N GLY A 79 -14.07 1.10 -0.81
CA GLY A 79 -14.74 0.73 -2.06
C GLY A 79 -14.13 1.37 -3.30
N LYS A 80 -13.73 2.65 -3.22
CA LYS A 80 -13.09 3.36 -4.35
C LYS A 80 -11.72 2.79 -4.72
N TYR A 81 -10.89 2.48 -3.73
CA TYR A 81 -9.55 1.97 -3.97
C TYR A 81 -9.51 0.47 -4.27
N LEU A 82 -10.55 -0.28 -3.89
CA LEU A 82 -10.67 -1.70 -4.18
C LEU A 82 -10.67 -2.00 -5.68
N ASP A 83 -11.38 -1.20 -6.48
CA ASP A 83 -11.44 -1.42 -7.93
C ASP A 83 -10.11 -1.08 -8.60
N LEU A 84 -9.44 0.00 -8.17
CA LEU A 84 -8.08 0.31 -8.61
C LEU A 84 -7.10 -0.82 -8.25
N THR A 85 -7.17 -1.37 -7.05
CA THR A 85 -6.33 -2.50 -6.63
C THR A 85 -6.56 -3.74 -7.51
N LYS A 86 -7.79 -4.00 -7.98
CA LYS A 86 -8.08 -5.10 -8.91
C LYS A 86 -7.47 -4.83 -10.30
N GLU A 87 -7.58 -3.61 -10.80
CA GLU A 87 -6.99 -3.22 -12.08
C GLU A 87 -5.47 -3.34 -12.05
N LEU A 88 -4.82 -2.82 -11.01
CA LEU A 88 -3.38 -2.96 -10.81
C LEU A 88 -2.93 -4.42 -10.76
N LYS A 89 -3.68 -5.28 -10.04
CA LYS A 89 -3.40 -6.72 -9.98
C LYS A 89 -3.54 -7.41 -11.35
N LYS A 90 -4.52 -6.99 -12.15
CA LYS A 90 -4.69 -7.48 -13.53
C LYS A 90 -3.51 -7.07 -14.42
N ASP A 91 -2.92 -5.91 -14.16
CA ASP A 91 -1.75 -5.39 -14.87
C ASP A 91 -0.41 -5.92 -14.32
N GLY A 92 -0.46 -6.87 -13.37
CA GLY A 92 0.71 -7.57 -12.83
C GLY A 92 1.33 -6.95 -11.57
N TYR A 93 0.70 -5.93 -10.98
CA TYR A 93 1.18 -5.31 -9.75
C TYR A 93 0.67 -6.02 -8.50
N GLU A 94 1.49 -6.14 -7.46
CA GLU A 94 1.01 -6.49 -6.13
C GLU A 94 0.54 -5.21 -5.42
N ALA A 95 -0.75 -4.91 -5.54
CA ALA A 95 -1.37 -3.72 -4.94
C ALA A 95 -2.06 -4.01 -3.60
N LYS A 96 -1.81 -3.15 -2.61
CA LYS A 96 -2.36 -3.19 -1.24
C LYS A 96 -2.99 -1.86 -0.87
#